data_AF-A0A518LR41-F1
#
_entry.id   AF-A0A518LR41-F1
#
_cell.length_a   1.000
_cell.length_b   1.000
_cell.length_c   1.000
_cell.angle_alpha   90.00
_cell.angle_beta   90.00
_cell.angle_gamma   90.00
#
_symmetry.space_group_name_H-M   'P 1'
#
loop_
_entity.id
_entity.type
_entity.pdbx_description
1 polymer ?
#
loop_
_entity_poly.entity_id
_entity_poly.type
_entity_poly.pdbx_seq_one_letter_code
_entity_poly.pdbx_strand_id
1 'polypeptide(L)'
;MSNRGKTGIACCAVIFCGLIHGGIAQAEPQPSPVPSAWELTLQPTEPTRIVVDLGGVKKTFWYFLYTVTNNTGEDVDFHPEIVRVSEIETEATASQAQKNPGQAPRITPEPAIIGLDSRVFKAIAERHQRTHPFLVTPVKAIERLLQGRDNARTSVAVFPDLDPRASKFTIYFGGLSGEQTSKPNPTHNPKKAESEDNPRFFVIRKTLAMPYTIPGDERTRPTAIPVLGRMTWVMR
;
A
#
# COMPACT_ATOMS: atom_id res chain seq x y z
N MET A 1 62.44 -37.46 55.07
CA MET A 1 61.01 -37.81 54.90
C MET A 1 60.41 -36.96 53.79
N SER A 2 59.84 -37.61 52.76
CA SER A 2 58.84 -37.14 51.79
C SER A 2 59.10 -35.79 51.05
N ASN A 3 59.55 -35.75 49.79
CA ASN A 3 58.89 -36.07 48.50
C ASN A 3 58.01 -34.92 47.92
N ARG A 4 58.24 -34.61 46.63
CA ARG A 4 57.44 -33.92 45.57
C ARG A 4 58.34 -32.93 44.80
N GLY A 5 58.56 -32.99 43.48
CA GLY A 5 57.72 -33.44 42.34
C GLY A 5 57.39 -32.20 41.50
N LYS A 6 58.23 -31.85 40.51
CA LYS A 6 58.08 -32.07 39.04
C LYS A 6 57.23 -31.03 38.27
N THR A 7 57.93 -30.39 37.31
CA THR A 7 57.52 -30.01 35.94
C THR A 7 56.30 -29.11 35.72
N GLY A 8 56.55 -27.87 35.28
CA GLY A 8 55.58 -26.99 34.64
C GLY A 8 55.47 -27.28 33.14
N ILE A 9 54.24 -27.50 32.67
CA ILE A 9 53.87 -27.68 31.27
C ILE A 9 53.32 -26.35 30.75
N ALA A 10 53.82 -25.92 29.59
CA ALA A 10 53.43 -24.70 28.90
C ALA A 10 52.05 -24.83 28.23
N CYS A 11 51.16 -23.86 28.46
CA CYS A 11 49.88 -23.71 27.77
C CYS A 11 50.08 -23.10 26.37
N CYS A 12 49.80 -23.87 25.32
CA CYS A 12 49.52 -23.34 23.98
C CYS A 12 48.06 -22.88 23.91
N ALA A 13 47.84 -21.57 23.84
CA ALA A 13 46.53 -21.00 23.55
C ALA A 13 46.30 -20.98 22.02
N VAL A 14 45.35 -21.79 21.57
CA VAL A 14 44.87 -21.79 20.18
C VAL A 14 43.82 -20.68 20.05
N ILE A 15 44.16 -19.62 19.32
CA ILE A 15 43.24 -18.54 18.96
C ILE A 15 42.40 -19.01 17.78
N PHE A 16 41.14 -19.37 18.03
CA PHE A 16 40.13 -19.63 17.00
C PHE A 16 39.57 -18.27 16.54
N CYS A 17 40.10 -17.75 15.44
CA CYS A 17 39.54 -16.59 14.74
C CYS A 17 38.74 -17.12 13.55
N GLY A 18 37.42 -16.92 13.54
CA GLY A 18 36.55 -17.53 12.53
C GLY A 18 35.21 -16.82 12.35
N LEU A 19 35.27 -15.66 11.68
CA LEU A 19 34.28 -15.08 10.76
C LEU A 19 32.81 -15.01 11.21
N ILE A 20 32.47 -13.91 11.87
CA ILE A 20 31.10 -13.40 11.92
C ILE A 20 30.72 -12.97 10.49
N HIS A 21 29.89 -13.76 9.82
CA HIS A 21 29.23 -13.34 8.58
C HIS A 21 28.14 -12.34 8.96
N GLY A 22 28.52 -11.06 9.02
CA GLY A 22 27.56 -9.97 9.11
C GLY A 22 26.74 -9.94 7.82
N GLY A 23 25.50 -10.42 7.89
CA GLY A 23 24.53 -10.20 6.82
C GLY A 23 24.41 -8.70 6.59
N ILE A 24 24.78 -8.24 5.40
CA ILE A 24 24.56 -6.86 5.00
C ILE A 24 23.05 -6.69 4.88
N ALA A 25 22.43 -6.09 5.91
CA ALA A 25 21.07 -5.61 5.81
C ALA A 25 21.05 -4.53 4.72
N GLN A 26 20.65 -4.88 3.51
CA GLN A 26 20.36 -3.87 2.49
C GLN A 26 19.17 -3.06 2.98
N ALA A 27 19.43 -1.80 3.34
CA ALA A 27 18.40 -0.87 3.75
C ALA A 27 17.32 -0.80 2.67
N GLU A 28 16.06 -0.87 3.08
CA GLU A 28 14.93 -0.71 2.16
C GLU A 28 14.96 0.71 1.57
N PRO A 29 14.82 0.86 0.23
CA PRO A 29 14.85 2.18 -0.39
C PRO A 29 13.80 3.09 0.24
N GLN A 30 14.26 4.22 0.77
CA GLN A 30 13.37 5.26 1.29
C GLN A 30 13.18 6.34 0.24
N PRO A 31 11.97 6.93 0.13
CA PRO A 31 11.76 8.07 -0.74
C PRO A 31 12.68 9.24 -0.36
N SER A 32 13.09 10.01 -1.35
CA SER A 32 13.85 11.22 -1.11
C SER A 32 13.04 12.22 -0.26
N PRO A 33 13.63 12.83 0.78
CA PRO A 33 12.95 13.84 1.60
C PRO A 33 12.65 15.13 0.80
N VAL A 34 13.39 15.37 -0.29
CA VAL A 34 13.13 16.43 -1.26
C VAL A 34 12.74 15.76 -2.58
N PRO A 35 11.64 16.17 -3.26
CA PRO A 35 11.26 15.57 -4.54
C PRO A 35 12.41 15.63 -5.54
N SER A 36 12.85 14.47 -6.02
CA SER A 36 13.87 14.34 -7.06
C SER A 36 13.27 14.36 -8.48
N ALA A 37 11.94 14.31 -8.55
CA ALA A 37 11.12 14.38 -9.75
C ALA A 37 9.85 15.19 -9.43
N TRP A 38 8.98 15.37 -10.43
CA TRP A 38 7.68 16.01 -10.24
C TRP A 38 6.87 15.30 -9.14
N GLU A 39 6.10 16.06 -8.37
CA GLU A 39 5.22 15.58 -7.31
C GLU A 39 3.91 16.38 -7.33
N LEU A 40 2.78 15.67 -7.38
CA LEU A 40 1.44 16.23 -7.44
C LEU A 40 0.87 16.39 -6.03
N THR A 41 0.02 17.39 -5.84
CA THR A 41 -0.68 17.59 -4.56
C THR A 41 -1.97 16.78 -4.55
N LEU A 42 -2.15 15.93 -3.52
CA LEU A 42 -3.37 15.16 -3.29
C LEU A 42 -4.21 15.77 -2.15
N GLN A 43 -5.51 15.92 -2.37
CA GLN A 43 -6.50 16.13 -1.30
C GLN A 43 -7.56 15.02 -1.31
N PRO A 44 -7.46 14.01 -0.44
CA PRO A 44 -8.46 12.96 -0.32
C PRO A 44 -9.57 13.35 0.66
N THR A 45 -10.78 12.86 0.43
CA THR A 45 -11.85 12.86 1.43
C THR A 45 -11.73 11.63 2.34
N GLU A 46 -12.50 11.62 3.42
CA GLU A 46 -12.64 10.41 4.25
C GLU A 46 -13.28 9.26 3.45
N PRO A 47 -12.77 8.01 3.60
CA PRO A 47 -13.41 6.84 3.03
C PRO A 47 -14.80 6.62 3.63
N THR A 48 -15.78 6.38 2.77
CA THR A 48 -17.17 6.19 3.17
C THR A 48 -17.83 5.10 2.35
N ARG A 49 -19.01 4.66 2.80
CA ARG A 49 -19.76 3.55 2.21
C ARG A 49 -20.94 4.04 1.38
N ILE A 50 -21.24 3.33 0.31
CA ILE A 50 -22.45 3.49 -0.48
C ILE A 50 -23.05 2.13 -0.80
N VAL A 51 -24.37 2.01 -0.63
CA VAL A 51 -25.13 0.84 -1.07
C VAL A 51 -25.79 1.20 -2.38
N VAL A 52 -25.52 0.40 -3.42
CA VAL A 52 -26.05 0.61 -4.76
C VAL A 52 -26.84 -0.61 -5.16
N ASP A 53 -28.03 -0.39 -5.73
CA ASP A 53 -28.82 -1.44 -6.35
C ASP A 53 -28.33 -1.69 -7.78
N LEU A 54 -27.81 -2.89 -8.03
CA LEU A 54 -27.27 -3.32 -9.31
C LEU A 54 -28.23 -4.23 -10.08
N GLY A 55 -29.53 -3.93 -10.05
CA GLY A 55 -30.56 -4.67 -10.78
C GLY A 55 -31.23 -5.72 -9.91
N GLY A 56 -31.70 -5.30 -8.73
CA GLY A 56 -32.28 -6.13 -7.67
C GLY A 56 -31.28 -6.61 -6.63
N VAL A 57 -29.98 -6.51 -6.90
CA VAL A 57 -28.91 -6.89 -5.97
C VAL A 57 -28.30 -5.65 -5.34
N LYS A 58 -28.57 -5.44 -4.06
CA LYS A 58 -27.92 -4.38 -3.27
C LYS A 58 -26.49 -4.79 -2.93
N LYS A 59 -25.52 -3.97 -3.32
CA LYS A 59 -24.10 -4.18 -3.02
C LYS A 59 -23.51 -2.95 -2.34
N THR A 60 -22.73 -3.19 -1.29
CA THR A 60 -21.97 -2.15 -0.60
C THR A 60 -20.62 -1.94 -1.27
N PHE A 61 -20.23 -0.68 -1.41
CA PHE A 61 -18.92 -0.25 -1.87
C PHE A 61 -18.33 0.73 -0.88
N TRP A 62 -17.01 0.69 -0.73
CA TRP A 62 -16.25 1.78 -0.11
C TRP A 62 -15.71 2.69 -1.19
N TYR A 63 -15.68 3.99 -0.93
CA TYR A 63 -15.04 4.94 -1.82
C TYR A 63 -14.50 6.14 -1.05
N PHE A 64 -13.55 6.82 -1.66
CA PHE A 64 -13.18 8.18 -1.29
C PHE A 64 -13.05 9.02 -2.55
N LEU A 65 -13.34 10.31 -2.45
CA LEU A 65 -13.05 11.26 -3.50
C LEU A 65 -11.61 11.74 -3.32
N TYR A 66 -10.97 12.07 -4.43
CA TYR A 66 -9.66 12.69 -4.39
C TYR A 66 -9.60 13.82 -5.40
N THR A 67 -8.91 14.89 -5.03
CA THR A 67 -8.53 15.97 -5.93
C THR A 67 -7.02 15.96 -6.09
N VAL A 68 -6.55 15.99 -7.33
CA VAL A 68 -5.12 16.10 -7.65
C VAL A 68 -4.88 17.44 -8.33
N THR A 69 -3.91 18.19 -7.81
CA THR A 69 -3.48 19.47 -8.37
C THR A 69 -2.04 19.35 -8.87
N ASN A 70 -1.80 19.80 -10.10
CA ASN A 70 -0.47 19.87 -10.67
C ASN A 70 0.14 21.27 -10.40
N ASN A 71 1.18 21.32 -9.57
CA ASN A 71 1.95 22.53 -9.28
C ASN A 71 3.44 22.36 -9.64
N THR A 72 3.76 21.48 -10.60
CA THR A 72 5.14 21.05 -10.88
C THR A 72 5.91 22.01 -11.80
N GLY A 73 5.22 22.93 -12.48
CA GLY A 73 5.80 23.83 -13.48
C GLY A 73 5.72 23.31 -14.93
N GLU A 74 5.22 22.08 -15.12
CA GLU A 74 4.99 21.47 -16.44
C GLU A 74 3.71 20.61 -16.44
N ASP A 75 3.17 20.31 -17.62
CA ASP A 75 2.06 19.36 -17.73
C ASP A 75 2.54 17.94 -17.43
N VAL A 76 1.74 17.14 -16.73
CA VAL A 76 2.13 15.78 -16.32
C VAL A 76 1.09 14.76 -16.79
N ASP A 77 1.54 13.64 -17.35
CA ASP A 77 0.67 12.50 -17.64
C ASP A 77 0.28 11.78 -16.34
N PHE A 78 -0.97 11.95 -15.93
CA PHE A 78 -1.46 11.44 -14.66
C PHE A 78 -2.10 10.06 -14.83
N HIS A 79 -1.41 9.04 -14.30
CA HIS A 79 -1.86 7.65 -14.32
C HIS A 79 -1.93 7.11 -12.87
N PRO A 80 -3.05 7.32 -12.15
CA PRO A 80 -3.19 6.88 -10.78
C PRO A 80 -3.23 5.36 -10.68
N GLU A 81 -2.46 4.81 -9.73
CA GLU A 81 -2.57 3.42 -9.29
C GLU A 81 -2.99 3.41 -7.83
N ILE A 82 -4.23 3.04 -7.56
CA ILE A 82 -4.80 3.11 -6.21
C ILE A 82 -5.14 1.71 -5.73
N VAL A 83 -4.55 1.28 -4.62
CA VAL A 83 -4.72 -0.05 -4.05
C VAL A 83 -5.05 0.06 -2.56
N ARG A 84 -6.12 -0.60 -2.13
CA ARG A 84 -6.42 -0.80 -0.71
C ARG A 84 -5.77 -2.11 -0.27
N VAL A 85 -5.00 -2.09 0.81
CA VAL A 85 -4.47 -3.31 1.44
C VAL A 85 -5.13 -3.43 2.80
N SER A 86 -5.97 -4.44 2.98
CA SER A 86 -6.62 -4.73 4.25
C SER A 86 -5.83 -5.79 5.03
N GLU A 87 -5.74 -5.62 6.34
CA GLU A 87 -5.07 -6.54 7.24
C GLU A 87 -6.08 -7.13 8.22
N ILE A 88 -6.25 -8.45 8.14
CA ILE A 88 -7.02 -9.22 9.11
C ILE A 88 -6.02 -9.82 10.09
N GLU A 89 -5.99 -9.29 11.30
CA GLU A 89 -5.23 -9.84 12.42
C GLU A 89 -6.05 -10.95 13.09
N THR A 90 -5.36 -11.97 13.62
CA THR A 90 -5.99 -13.06 14.36
C THR A 90 -5.18 -13.35 15.61
N GLU A 91 -5.88 -13.66 16.70
CA GLU A 91 -5.27 -14.18 17.94
C GLU A 91 -5.13 -15.71 17.89
N ALA A 92 -5.68 -16.35 16.85
CA ALA A 92 -5.59 -17.80 16.69
C ALA A 92 -4.14 -18.24 16.51
N THR A 93 -3.74 -19.27 17.25
CA THR A 93 -2.45 -19.95 17.05
C THR A 93 -2.38 -20.57 15.65
N ALA A 94 -1.17 -20.78 15.12
CA ALA A 94 -0.97 -21.44 13.83
C ALA A 94 -1.73 -22.78 13.70
N SER A 95 -1.76 -23.57 14.78
CA SER A 95 -2.49 -24.84 14.83
C SER A 95 -4.02 -24.66 14.75
N GLN A 96 -4.57 -23.58 15.31
CA GLN A 96 -6.00 -23.26 15.22
C GLN A 96 -6.36 -22.74 13.83
N ALA A 97 -5.53 -21.85 13.25
CA ALA A 97 -5.69 -21.37 11.88
C ALA A 97 -5.59 -22.50 10.85
N GLN A 98 -4.77 -23.53 11.09
CA GLN A 98 -4.70 -24.71 10.22
C GLN A 98 -5.96 -25.56 10.26
N LYS A 99 -6.62 -25.66 11.43
CA LYS A 99 -7.90 -26.38 11.59
C LYS A 99 -9.10 -25.57 11.08
N ASN A 100 -9.01 -24.24 11.12
CA ASN A 100 -10.02 -23.35 10.57
C ASN A 100 -9.35 -22.24 9.73
N PRO A 101 -9.09 -22.50 8.44
CA PRO A 101 -8.43 -21.55 7.53
C PRO A 101 -9.13 -20.19 7.44
N GLY A 102 -10.42 -20.15 7.74
CA GLY A 102 -11.18 -18.90 7.80
C GLY A 102 -10.65 -17.93 8.85
N GLN A 103 -9.97 -18.40 9.91
CA GLN A 103 -9.43 -17.57 10.99
C GLN A 103 -7.96 -17.18 10.80
N ALA A 104 -7.34 -17.56 9.69
CA ALA A 104 -5.95 -17.22 9.41
C ALA A 104 -5.77 -15.70 9.21
N PRO A 105 -4.61 -15.14 9.61
CA PRO A 105 -4.32 -13.75 9.28
C PRO A 105 -4.22 -13.60 7.76
N ARG A 106 -4.73 -12.50 7.23
CA ARG A 106 -4.77 -12.28 5.78
C ARG A 106 -4.46 -10.84 5.43
N ILE A 107 -3.54 -10.67 4.50
CA ILE A 107 -3.27 -9.41 3.82
C ILE A 107 -3.92 -9.52 2.44
N THR A 108 -4.84 -8.60 2.11
CA THR A 108 -5.55 -8.63 0.83
C THR A 108 -5.33 -7.31 0.10
N PRO A 109 -4.56 -7.28 -1.01
CA PRO A 109 -4.51 -6.13 -1.89
C PRO A 109 -5.73 -6.11 -2.82
N GLU A 110 -6.37 -4.97 -2.91
CA GLU A 110 -7.60 -4.73 -3.66
C GLU A 110 -7.44 -3.43 -4.48
N PRO A 111 -7.14 -3.54 -5.79
CA PRO A 111 -7.08 -2.38 -6.67
C PRO A 111 -8.43 -1.65 -6.73
N ALA A 112 -8.38 -0.32 -6.89
CA ALA A 112 -9.56 0.47 -7.15
C ALA A 112 -10.21 0.07 -8.48
N ILE A 113 -11.54 0.06 -8.52
CA ILE A 113 -12.32 -0.35 -9.69
C ILE A 113 -12.25 0.77 -10.75
N ILE A 114 -11.49 0.52 -11.83
CA ILE A 114 -11.38 1.46 -12.97
C ILE A 114 -12.64 1.41 -13.85
N GLY A 115 -13.07 0.20 -14.23
CA GLY A 115 -14.27 -0.06 -15.03
C GLY A 115 -15.56 -0.05 -14.20
N LEU A 116 -15.84 1.07 -13.53
CA LEU A 116 -16.94 1.20 -12.58
C LEU A 116 -18.31 1.13 -13.29
N ASP A 117 -19.25 0.35 -12.75
CA ASP A 117 -20.65 0.35 -13.21
C ASP A 117 -21.22 1.76 -13.11
N SER A 118 -21.91 2.22 -14.17
CA SER A 118 -22.41 3.58 -14.27
C SER A 118 -23.36 3.96 -13.14
N ARG A 119 -24.11 2.98 -12.59
CA ARG A 119 -25.00 3.19 -11.44
C ARG A 119 -24.23 3.52 -10.17
N VAL A 120 -23.06 2.90 -9.98
CA VAL A 120 -22.21 3.18 -8.81
C VAL A 120 -21.62 4.59 -8.92
N PHE A 121 -21.05 4.94 -10.07
CA PHE A 121 -20.53 6.29 -10.28
C PHE A 121 -21.61 7.35 -10.12
N LYS A 122 -22.77 7.15 -10.77
CA LYS A 122 -23.90 8.08 -10.71
C LYS A 122 -24.39 8.29 -9.27
N ALA A 123 -24.54 7.22 -8.49
CA ALA A 123 -24.96 7.32 -7.09
C ALA A 123 -23.95 8.10 -6.23
N ILE A 124 -22.65 7.95 -6.48
CA ILE A 124 -21.60 8.72 -5.80
C ILE A 124 -21.64 10.19 -6.25
N ALA A 125 -21.72 10.45 -7.56
CA ALA A 125 -21.77 11.79 -8.11
C ALA A 125 -23.00 12.58 -7.62
N GLU A 126 -24.18 11.95 -7.57
CA GLU A 126 -25.40 12.54 -7.03
C GLU A 126 -25.26 12.90 -5.54
N ARG A 127 -24.66 12.01 -4.75
CA ARG A 127 -24.41 12.25 -3.32
C ARG A 127 -23.51 13.48 -3.08
N HIS A 128 -22.55 13.72 -3.97
CA HIS A 128 -21.56 14.79 -3.83
C HIS A 128 -21.78 15.97 -4.78
N GLN A 129 -22.90 16.05 -5.47
CA GLN A 129 -23.14 17.08 -6.49
C GLN A 129 -22.97 18.51 -5.96
N ARG A 130 -23.27 18.74 -4.68
CA ARG A 130 -23.14 20.06 -4.04
C ARG A 130 -21.70 20.42 -3.66
N THR A 131 -20.88 19.43 -3.33
CA THR A 131 -19.50 19.64 -2.85
C THR A 131 -18.46 19.43 -3.93
N HIS A 132 -18.73 18.55 -4.90
CA HIS A 132 -17.85 18.16 -6.00
C HIS A 132 -18.64 18.07 -7.32
N PRO A 133 -19.16 19.20 -7.85
CA PRO A 133 -20.00 19.22 -9.05
C PRO A 133 -19.28 18.77 -10.33
N PHE A 134 -17.94 18.83 -10.34
CA PHE A 134 -17.09 18.45 -11.48
C PHE A 134 -16.40 17.10 -11.32
N LEU A 135 -16.99 16.20 -10.51
CA LEU A 135 -16.48 14.84 -10.33
C LEU A 135 -16.43 14.10 -11.67
N VAL A 136 -15.27 13.58 -12.05
CA VAL A 136 -15.10 12.77 -13.26
C VAL A 136 -15.00 11.28 -12.92
N THR A 137 -15.24 10.42 -13.92
CA THR A 137 -15.06 8.98 -13.76
C THR A 137 -13.59 8.62 -13.59
N PRO A 138 -13.26 7.46 -12.98
CA PRO A 138 -11.88 7.00 -12.86
C PRO A 138 -11.14 6.95 -14.21
N VAL A 139 -11.82 6.50 -15.27
CA VAL A 139 -11.25 6.45 -16.63
C VAL A 139 -10.91 7.84 -17.15
N LYS A 140 -11.82 8.81 -17.01
CA LYS A 140 -11.56 10.21 -17.42
C LYS A 140 -10.52 10.91 -16.54
N ALA A 141 -10.23 10.35 -15.36
CA ALA A 141 -9.16 10.88 -14.52
C ALA A 141 -7.77 10.59 -15.09
N ILE A 142 -7.64 9.53 -15.91
CA ILE A 142 -6.39 9.07 -16.52
C ILE A 142 -6.14 9.85 -17.81
N GLU A 143 -5.64 11.07 -17.69
CA GLU A 143 -5.27 11.93 -18.82
C GLU A 143 -4.19 12.91 -18.37
N ARG A 144 -3.58 13.63 -19.31
CA ARG A 144 -2.68 14.74 -19.02
C ARG A 144 -3.32 15.75 -18.06
N LEU A 145 -2.61 16.10 -17.00
CA LEU A 145 -3.03 17.04 -15.97
C LEU A 145 -2.29 18.36 -16.17
N LEU A 146 -3.04 19.38 -16.57
CA LEU A 146 -2.50 20.73 -16.79
C LEU A 146 -2.15 21.40 -15.47
N GLN A 147 -1.24 22.37 -15.52
CA GLN A 147 -0.78 23.10 -14.35
C GLN A 147 -1.84 24.00 -13.72
N GLY A 148 -1.71 24.22 -12.41
CA GLY A 148 -2.48 25.18 -11.65
C GLY A 148 -3.76 24.60 -11.04
N ARG A 149 -4.29 25.34 -10.06
CA ARG A 149 -5.46 24.94 -9.26
C ARG A 149 -6.74 24.79 -10.07
N ASP A 150 -6.94 25.64 -11.08
CA ASP A 150 -8.15 25.61 -11.91
C ASP A 150 -8.22 24.37 -12.81
N ASN A 151 -7.08 23.72 -13.04
CA ASN A 151 -6.98 22.46 -13.76
C ASN A 151 -6.93 21.24 -12.83
N ALA A 152 -7.15 21.44 -11.52
CA ALA A 152 -7.20 20.34 -10.57
C ALA A 152 -8.32 19.36 -10.97
N ARG A 153 -8.03 18.06 -10.84
CA ARG A 153 -8.94 17.00 -11.26
C ARG A 153 -9.47 16.27 -10.04
N THR A 154 -10.80 16.22 -9.92
CA THR A 154 -11.48 15.47 -8.87
C THR A 154 -12.09 14.19 -9.45
N SER A 155 -11.75 13.05 -8.85
CA SER A 155 -12.30 11.74 -9.22
C SER A 155 -12.54 10.91 -7.95
N VAL A 156 -12.89 9.64 -8.14
CA VAL A 156 -13.26 8.70 -7.09
C VAL A 156 -12.43 7.44 -7.19
N ALA A 157 -12.00 6.91 -6.04
CA ALA A 157 -11.48 5.55 -5.92
C ALA A 157 -12.54 4.69 -5.24
N VAL A 158 -12.95 3.59 -5.87
CA VAL A 158 -14.00 2.69 -5.38
C VAL A 158 -13.44 1.30 -5.16
N PHE A 159 -13.81 0.69 -4.04
CA PHE A 159 -13.42 -0.66 -3.64
C PHE A 159 -14.67 -1.48 -3.28
N PRO A 160 -14.59 -2.82 -3.35
CA PRO A 160 -15.58 -3.69 -2.74
C PRO A 160 -15.79 -3.40 -1.25
N ASP A 161 -16.83 -4.01 -0.68
CA ASP A 161 -17.01 -3.97 0.77
C ASP A 161 -15.76 -4.51 1.50
N LEU A 162 -15.52 -4.02 2.70
CA LEU A 162 -14.39 -4.44 3.51
C LEU A 162 -14.81 -5.62 4.40
N ASP A 163 -13.93 -6.63 4.55
CA ASP A 163 -14.17 -7.70 5.53
C ASP A 163 -14.31 -7.09 6.94
N PRO A 164 -15.42 -7.33 7.66
CA PRO A 164 -15.65 -6.75 8.99
C PRO A 164 -14.57 -7.08 10.02
N ARG A 165 -13.77 -8.12 9.79
CA ARG A 165 -12.66 -8.51 10.66
C ARG A 165 -11.43 -7.63 10.48
N ALA A 166 -11.30 -6.96 9.33
CA ALA A 166 -10.22 -6.00 9.10
C ALA A 166 -10.46 -4.76 9.96
N SER A 167 -9.58 -4.55 10.95
CA SER A 167 -9.58 -3.34 11.79
C SER A 167 -8.67 -2.25 11.21
N LYS A 168 -7.83 -2.59 10.23
CA LYS A 168 -6.87 -1.69 9.60
C LYS A 168 -6.86 -1.93 8.10
N PHE A 169 -6.66 -0.85 7.35
CA PHE A 169 -6.33 -0.93 5.94
C PHE A 169 -5.47 0.27 5.55
N THR A 170 -4.59 0.08 4.57
CA THR A 170 -3.78 1.16 4.00
C THR A 170 -4.19 1.37 2.55
N ILE A 171 -4.47 2.62 2.18
CA ILE A 171 -4.63 2.99 0.78
C ILE A 171 -3.27 3.47 0.27
N TYR A 172 -2.75 2.78 -0.74
CA TYR A 172 -1.57 3.19 -1.48
C TYR A 172 -2.02 3.94 -2.73
N PHE A 173 -1.53 5.16 -2.91
CA PHE A 173 -1.85 6.03 -4.03
C PHE A 173 -0.58 6.33 -4.83
N GLY A 174 -0.37 5.57 -5.90
CA GLY A 174 0.70 5.75 -6.88
C GLY A 174 0.32 6.73 -7.99
N GLY A 175 1.30 7.16 -8.78
CA GLY A 175 1.11 8.13 -9.86
C GLY A 175 1.07 9.60 -9.40
N LEU A 176 1.38 9.87 -8.12
CA LEU A 176 1.52 11.22 -7.57
C LEU A 176 2.95 11.75 -7.62
N SER A 177 3.93 10.93 -8.00
CA SER A 177 5.32 11.35 -8.16
C SER A 177 5.97 10.61 -9.32
N GLY A 178 6.91 11.28 -9.99
CA GLY A 178 7.79 10.69 -11.00
C GLY A 178 9.00 9.94 -10.43
N GLU A 179 9.18 9.95 -9.10
CA GLU A 179 10.32 9.32 -8.43
C GLU A 179 10.21 7.78 -8.47
N GLN A 180 11.26 7.13 -8.98
CA GLN A 180 11.35 5.68 -9.08
C GLN A 180 12.78 5.20 -8.83
N THR A 181 12.91 3.96 -8.37
CA THR A 181 14.20 3.28 -8.18
C THR A 181 14.11 1.83 -8.66
N SER A 182 15.22 1.27 -9.10
CA SER A 182 15.30 -0.12 -9.53
C SER A 182 15.98 -0.96 -8.45
N LYS A 183 15.32 -2.04 -8.01
CA LYS A 183 15.88 -3.00 -7.06
C LYS A 183 16.12 -4.34 -7.76
N PRO A 184 17.28 -4.99 -7.59
CA PRO A 184 17.48 -6.34 -8.10
C PRO A 184 16.41 -7.29 -7.57
N ASN A 185 15.88 -8.14 -8.44
CA ASN A 185 14.96 -9.20 -8.02
C ASN A 185 15.77 -10.29 -7.28
N PRO A 186 15.56 -10.51 -5.98
CA PRO A 186 16.32 -11.48 -5.20
C PRO A 186 16.06 -12.93 -5.64
N THR A 187 14.95 -13.20 -6.35
CA THR A 187 14.59 -14.52 -6.85
C THR A 187 14.86 -14.69 -8.34
N HIS A 188 15.53 -13.73 -8.98
CA HIS A 188 15.88 -13.82 -10.40
C HIS A 188 16.71 -15.07 -10.69
N ASN A 189 16.27 -15.85 -11.68
CA ASN A 189 16.98 -17.01 -12.16
C ASN A 189 17.66 -16.69 -13.50
N PRO A 190 19.00 -16.54 -13.54
CA PRO A 190 19.72 -16.21 -14.77
C PRO A 190 19.71 -17.33 -15.81
N LYS A 191 19.28 -18.54 -15.45
CA LYS A 191 19.13 -19.67 -16.38
C LYS A 191 17.79 -19.66 -17.11
N LYS A 192 16.82 -18.86 -16.66
CA LYS A 192 15.54 -18.64 -17.33
C LYS A 192 15.61 -17.35 -18.13
N ALA A 193 14.87 -17.28 -19.24
CA ALA A 193 14.70 -16.04 -19.98
C ALA A 193 14.10 -14.96 -19.06
N GLU A 194 14.44 -13.70 -19.32
CA GLU A 194 13.80 -12.57 -18.65
C GLU A 194 12.35 -12.45 -19.11
N SER A 195 11.44 -12.37 -18.15
CA SER A 195 9.99 -12.30 -18.36
C SER A 195 9.32 -11.62 -17.16
N GLU A 196 8.01 -11.39 -17.22
CA GLU A 196 7.23 -10.85 -16.10
C GLU A 196 7.32 -11.72 -14.83
N ASP A 197 7.44 -13.05 -15.01
CA ASP A 197 7.62 -14.02 -13.92
C ASP A 197 9.09 -14.18 -13.47
N ASN A 198 10.05 -13.63 -14.23
CA ASN A 198 11.49 -13.70 -13.94
C ASN A 198 12.22 -12.38 -14.28
N PRO A 199 11.77 -11.24 -13.75
CA PRO A 199 12.41 -9.96 -14.07
C PRO A 199 13.77 -9.90 -13.39
N ARG A 200 14.75 -9.22 -14.01
CA ARG A 200 16.05 -8.99 -13.36
C ARG A 200 15.96 -7.91 -12.28
N PHE A 201 15.13 -6.91 -12.51
CA PHE A 201 14.92 -5.79 -11.59
C PHE A 201 13.42 -5.54 -11.39
N PHE A 202 13.06 -5.10 -10.19
CA PHE A 202 11.77 -4.49 -9.91
C PHE A 202 11.92 -2.97 -9.98
N VAL A 203 11.01 -2.31 -10.68
CA VAL A 203 10.86 -0.86 -10.62
C VAL A 203 9.92 -0.53 -9.48
N ILE A 204 10.43 0.18 -8.49
CA ILE A 204 9.73 0.58 -7.29
C ILE A 204 9.47 2.09 -7.39
N ARG A 205 8.23 2.51 -7.18
CA ARG A 205 7.79 3.89 -7.37
C ARG A 205 7.44 4.53 -6.04
N LYS A 206 7.71 5.83 -5.93
CA LYS A 206 7.25 6.62 -4.79
C LYS A 206 5.72 6.66 -4.77
N THR A 207 5.15 6.15 -3.70
CA THR A 207 3.71 5.97 -3.52
C THR A 207 3.30 6.54 -2.18
N LEU A 208 2.17 7.25 -2.14
CA LEU A 208 1.64 7.79 -0.89
C LEU A 208 0.88 6.68 -0.14
N ALA A 209 1.30 6.37 1.08
CA ALA A 209 0.58 5.48 1.98
C ALA A 209 -0.34 6.30 2.90
N MET A 210 -1.61 5.93 2.91
CA MET A 210 -2.66 6.52 3.75
C MET A 210 -3.21 5.42 4.66
N PRO A 211 -2.64 5.24 5.87
CA PRO A 211 -3.08 4.20 6.79
C PRO A 211 -4.39 4.61 7.48
N TYR A 212 -5.34 3.69 7.57
CA TYR A 212 -6.61 3.88 8.26
C TYR A 212 -6.83 2.80 9.32
N THR A 213 -7.39 3.22 10.45
CA THR A 213 -7.88 2.32 11.50
C THR A 213 -9.38 2.46 11.61
N ILE A 214 -10.10 1.35 11.65
CA ILE A 214 -11.55 1.34 11.87
C ILE A 214 -11.80 1.03 13.34
N PRO A 215 -12.32 2.00 14.12
CA PRO A 215 -12.58 1.78 15.53
C PRO A 215 -13.74 0.80 15.73
N GLY A 216 -13.77 0.17 16.90
CA GLY A 216 -14.83 -0.75 17.31
C GLY A 216 -14.51 -2.23 17.07
N ASP A 217 -15.42 -3.06 17.53
CA ASP A 217 -15.41 -4.51 17.34
C ASP A 217 -15.97 -4.90 15.96
N GLU A 218 -15.87 -6.18 15.60
CA GLU A 218 -16.35 -6.69 14.31
C GLU A 218 -17.83 -6.38 14.03
N ARG A 219 -18.66 -6.26 15.07
CA ARG A 219 -20.10 -5.99 14.95
C ARG A 219 -20.41 -4.52 14.71
N THR A 220 -19.57 -3.61 15.20
CA THR A 220 -19.75 -2.16 15.12
C THR A 220 -18.94 -1.50 14.00
N ARG A 221 -17.86 -2.15 13.52
CA ARG A 221 -17.07 -1.69 12.36
C ARG A 221 -17.90 -1.40 11.10
N PRO A 222 -18.96 -2.16 10.76
CA PRO A 222 -19.81 -1.83 9.63
C PRO A 222 -20.56 -0.50 9.74
N THR A 223 -20.48 0.24 10.86
CA THR A 223 -21.02 1.60 10.98
C THR A 223 -19.96 2.63 11.40
N ALA A 224 -18.76 2.19 11.78
CA ALA A 224 -17.66 3.05 12.16
C ALA A 224 -17.07 3.89 11.00
N ILE A 225 -16.59 5.08 11.35
CA ILE A 225 -15.85 5.97 10.45
C ILE A 225 -14.36 5.66 10.60
N PRO A 226 -13.63 5.34 9.51
CA PRO A 226 -12.20 5.11 9.59
C PRO A 226 -11.45 6.38 10.00
N VAL A 227 -10.44 6.22 10.85
CA VAL A 227 -9.55 7.30 11.27
C VAL A 227 -8.26 7.23 10.46
N LEU A 228 -7.93 8.31 9.77
CA LEU A 228 -6.70 8.46 9.01
C LEU A 228 -5.51 8.65 9.97
N GLY A 229 -4.50 7.78 9.84
CA GLY A 229 -3.19 7.94 10.45
C GLY A 229 -2.30 8.90 9.66
N ARG A 230 -1.03 8.98 10.04
CA ARG A 230 -0.06 9.83 9.35
C ARG A 230 0.16 9.33 7.92
N MET A 231 -0.09 10.17 6.92
CA MET A 231 0.28 9.88 5.55
C MET A 231 1.81 9.90 5.40
N THR A 232 2.37 8.92 4.71
CA THR A 232 3.82 8.83 4.47
C THR A 232 4.11 8.39 3.06
N TRP A 233 5.13 8.98 2.45
CA TRP A 233 5.69 8.45 1.20
C TRP A 233 6.43 7.14 1.49
N VAL A 234 6.25 6.14 0.61
CA VAL A 234 6.98 4.87 0.63
C VAL A 234 7.43 4.51 -0.80
N MET A 235 8.42 3.65 -0.93
CA MET A 235 8.79 3.06 -2.22
C MET A 235 8.09 1.69 -2.33
N ARG A 236 7.19 1.50 -3.29
CA ARG A 236 6.54 0.19 -3.58
C ARG A 236 6.47 -0.14 -5.07
#